data_AF-A0A8T5ETI4-F1
#
_entry.id   AF-A0A8T5ETI4-F1
#
_cell.length_a   1.000
_cell.length_b   1.000
_cell.length_c   1.000
_cell.angle_alpha   90.00
_cell.angle_beta   90.00
_cell.angle_gamma   90.00
#
_symmetry.space_group_name_H-M   'P 1'
#
loop_
_entity.id
_entity.type
_entity.pdbx_description
1 polymer ?
#
loop_
_entity_poly.entity_id
_entity_poly.type
_entity_poly.pdbx_seq_one_letter_code
_entity_poly.pdbx_strand_id
1 'polypeptide(L)'
;MVTISTPATLESFRRFIIASTCRSYAPKNYLGDAEVFAEREDKLGAIYVEAADKVTLKKIRDITFMNARDVLGIIYNSKTGNTSLKWRQIRRMEGKVTGEASTNSLTNLAEAGVLTLDWVENYLKKKA
;
A
#
# COMPACT_ATOMS: atom_id res chain seq x y z
N MET A 1 17.48 -5.13 0.92
CA MET A 1 16.03 -4.96 1.19
C MET A 1 15.81 -5.00 2.69
N VAL A 2 14.65 -4.56 3.18
CA VAL A 2 14.33 -4.49 4.61
C VAL A 2 13.06 -5.26 4.88
N THR A 3 13.12 -6.18 5.84
CA THR A 3 11.94 -6.94 6.26
C THR A 3 10.99 -6.04 7.06
N ILE A 4 9.75 -5.98 6.60
CA ILE A 4 8.66 -5.26 7.26
C ILE A 4 7.76 -6.29 7.93
N SER A 5 7.44 -6.04 9.20
CA SER A 5 6.42 -6.77 9.95
C SER A 5 5.87 -5.85 11.04
N THR A 6 4.85 -5.07 10.71
CA THR A 6 4.30 -4.04 11.60
C THR A 6 2.77 -4.03 11.55
N PRO A 7 2.08 -3.77 12.67
CA PRO A 7 0.67 -3.40 12.61
C PRO A 7 0.52 -2.10 11.81
N ALA A 8 -0.52 -2.01 10.99
CA ALA A 8 -0.91 -0.79 10.29
C ALA A 8 -2.38 -0.86 9.86
N THR A 9 -3.00 0.32 9.77
CA THR A 9 -4.38 0.43 9.30
C THR A 9 -4.48 0.19 7.79
N LEU A 10 -5.68 -0.20 7.33
CA LEU A 10 -6.01 -0.28 5.90
C LEU A 10 -5.77 1.06 5.21
N GLU A 11 -6.14 2.17 5.85
CA GLU A 11 -5.98 3.51 5.28
C GLU A 11 -4.51 3.88 5.08
N SER A 12 -3.66 3.59 6.06
CA SER A 12 -2.21 3.83 5.95
C SER A 12 -1.62 3.05 4.76
N PHE A 13 -2.02 1.79 4.59
CA PHE A 13 -1.53 0.99 3.47
C PHE A 13 -2.10 1.45 2.12
N ARG A 14 -3.36 1.88 2.06
CA ARG A 14 -3.99 2.50 0.88
C ARG A 14 -3.23 3.76 0.45
N ARG A 15 -2.92 4.66 1.39
CA ARG A 15 -2.14 5.88 1.15
C ARG A 15 -0.74 5.56 0.61
N PHE A 16 -0.09 4.54 1.18
CA PHE A 16 1.22 4.08 0.70
C PHE A 16 1.17 3.62 -0.77
N ILE A 17 0.16 2.83 -1.14
CA ILE A 17 0.00 2.35 -2.52
C ILE A 17 -0.18 3.53 -3.46
N ILE A 18 -1.09 4.46 -3.15
CA ILE A 18 -1.34 5.64 -3.96
C ILE A 18 -0.06 6.48 -4.13
N ALA A 19 0.65 6.75 -3.03
CA ALA A 19 1.90 7.51 -3.04
C ALA A 19 2.98 6.85 -3.92
N SER A 20 3.05 5.51 -3.89
CA SER A 20 4.07 4.75 -4.59
C SER A 20 3.75 4.46 -6.07
N THR A 21 2.55 4.79 -6.54
CA THR A 21 2.08 4.32 -7.86
C THR A 21 1.44 5.40 -8.72
N CYS A 22 0.42 6.09 -8.20
CA CYS A 22 -0.49 6.88 -9.02
C CYS A 22 -0.76 8.29 -8.51
N ARG A 23 -0.12 8.73 -7.42
CA ARG A 23 -0.34 10.05 -6.81
C ARG A 23 -0.26 11.23 -7.81
N SER A 24 0.62 11.14 -8.81
CA SER A 24 0.84 12.22 -9.78
C SER A 24 -0.29 12.38 -10.81
N TYR A 25 -1.15 11.38 -11.00
CA TYR A 25 -2.22 11.41 -12.01
C TYR A 25 -3.58 10.91 -11.52
N ALA A 26 -3.68 10.45 -10.28
CA ALA A 26 -4.94 10.05 -9.67
C ALA A 26 -5.87 11.27 -9.54
N PRO A 27 -7.18 11.11 -9.85
CA PRO A 27 -8.17 12.16 -9.61
C PRO A 27 -8.16 12.64 -8.15
N LYS A 28 -8.23 13.96 -7.94
CA LYS A 28 -8.13 14.56 -6.59
C LYS A 28 -9.17 14.01 -5.61
N ASN A 29 -10.39 13.75 -6.09
CA ASN A 29 -11.46 13.17 -5.29
C ASN A 29 -11.18 11.71 -4.86
N TYR A 30 -10.35 10.96 -5.58
CA TYR A 30 -9.99 9.58 -5.21
C TYR A 30 -8.89 9.51 -4.15
N LEU A 31 -8.04 10.55 -4.06
CA LEU A 31 -6.93 10.57 -3.10
C LEU A 31 -7.43 10.55 -1.64
N GLY A 32 -8.50 11.31 -1.36
CA GLY A 32 -9.09 11.42 -0.02
C GLY A 32 -10.18 10.39 0.30
N ASP A 33 -10.69 9.67 -0.70
CA ASP A 33 -11.75 8.70 -0.50
C ASP A 33 -11.20 7.39 0.08
N ALA A 34 -11.67 7.02 1.28
CA ALA A 34 -11.21 5.85 2.01
C ALA A 34 -11.67 4.52 1.38
N GLU A 35 -12.72 4.54 0.55
CA GLU A 35 -13.21 3.36 -0.16
C GLU A 35 -12.56 3.20 -1.54
N VAL A 36 -11.75 4.16 -2.00
CA VAL A 36 -11.11 4.09 -3.33
C VAL A 36 -9.70 3.51 -3.25
N PHE A 37 -9.50 2.43 -3.99
CA PHE A 37 -8.25 1.68 -4.10
C PHE A 37 -7.74 1.65 -5.54
N ALA A 38 -6.45 1.38 -5.67
CA ALA A 38 -5.76 1.22 -6.95
C ALA A 38 -5.37 -0.26 -7.13
N GLU A 39 -5.76 -0.86 -8.25
CA GLU A 39 -5.34 -2.18 -8.69
C GLU A 39 -4.50 -2.10 -9.96
N ARG A 40 -3.65 -3.11 -10.16
CA ARG A 40 -2.83 -3.28 -11.36
C ARG A 40 -2.65 -4.76 -11.66
N GLU A 41 -3.11 -5.17 -12.84
CA GLU A 41 -3.05 -6.54 -13.36
C GLU A 41 -1.73 -6.82 -14.12
N ASP A 42 -0.59 -6.52 -13.50
CA ASP A 42 0.74 -6.85 -14.07
C ASP A 42 1.46 -7.85 -13.15
N LYS A 43 2.09 -8.90 -13.71
CA LYS A 43 2.91 -9.82 -12.91
C LYS A 43 4.05 -9.07 -12.23
N LEU A 44 4.68 -8.12 -12.93
CA LEU A 44 5.70 -7.24 -12.37
C LEU A 44 5.02 -5.96 -11.89
N GLY A 45 4.89 -5.85 -10.58
CA GLY A 45 4.24 -4.70 -9.96
C GLY A 45 2.75 -4.91 -9.68
N ALA A 46 2.28 -6.14 -9.54
CA ALA A 46 0.88 -6.44 -9.21
C ALA A 46 0.39 -5.63 -8.00
N ILE A 47 -0.82 -5.10 -8.12
CA ILE A 47 -1.55 -4.53 -6.99
C ILE A 47 -2.93 -5.18 -7.00
N TYR A 48 -3.24 -5.92 -5.95
CA TYR A 48 -4.46 -6.69 -5.84
C TYR A 48 -5.15 -6.41 -4.51
N VAL A 49 -6.43 -6.07 -4.56
CA VAL A 49 -7.27 -5.81 -3.39
C VAL A 49 -8.26 -6.96 -3.23
N GLU A 50 -8.19 -7.66 -2.11
CA GLU A 50 -9.15 -8.68 -1.73
C GLU A 50 -10.22 -8.06 -0.83
N ALA A 51 -11.47 -8.04 -1.30
CA ALA A 51 -12.59 -7.43 -0.59
C ALA A 51 -13.89 -8.17 -0.91
N ALA A 52 -14.90 -8.04 -0.05
CA ALA A 52 -16.19 -8.70 -0.25
C ALA A 52 -16.98 -8.08 -1.42
N ASP A 53 -16.90 -6.76 -1.58
CA ASP A 53 -17.54 -6.04 -2.67
C ASP A 53 -16.54 -5.08 -3.33
N LYS A 54 -16.51 -5.07 -4.67
CA LYS A 54 -15.62 -4.22 -5.47
C LYS A 54 -16.33 -3.77 -6.74
N VAL A 55 -16.34 -2.46 -6.97
CA VAL A 55 -16.90 -1.84 -8.18
C VAL A 55 -15.82 -1.01 -8.88
N THR A 56 -15.58 -1.30 -10.15
CA THR A 56 -14.66 -0.52 -10.98
C THR A 56 -15.20 0.89 -11.19
N LEU A 57 -14.40 1.90 -10.85
CA LEU A 57 -14.73 3.30 -11.10
C LEU A 57 -14.21 3.74 -12.46
N LYS A 58 -12.89 3.59 -12.67
CA LYS A 58 -12.22 4.05 -13.88
C LYS A 58 -10.84 3.43 -14.04
N LYS A 59 -10.45 3.11 -15.27
CA LYS A 59 -9.06 2.81 -15.61
C LYS A 59 -8.35 4.06 -16.13
N ILE A 60 -7.18 4.36 -15.57
CA ILE A 60 -6.30 5.45 -16.00
C ILE A 60 -4.89 4.90 -16.08
N ARG A 61 -4.31 4.88 -17.28
CA ARG A 61 -3.03 4.21 -17.57
C ARG A 61 -3.10 2.72 -17.20
N ASP A 62 -2.12 2.22 -16.48
CA ASP A 62 -2.03 0.85 -15.99
C ASP A 62 -2.78 0.60 -14.67
N ILE A 63 -3.41 1.64 -14.09
CA ILE A 63 -4.13 1.53 -12.82
C ILE A 63 -5.64 1.50 -13.05
N THR A 64 -6.29 0.52 -12.43
CA THR A 64 -7.74 0.45 -12.30
C THR A 64 -8.12 0.98 -10.92
N PHE A 65 -8.82 2.11 -10.87
CA PHE A 65 -9.41 2.62 -9.64
C PHE A 65 -10.75 1.93 -9.39
N MET A 66 -10.97 1.51 -8.16
CA MET A 66 -12.17 0.82 -7.73
C MET A 66 -12.64 1.31 -6.37
N ASN A 67 -13.95 1.29 -6.16
CA ASN A 67 -14.54 1.38 -4.83
C ASN A 67 -14.58 -0.04 -4.26
N ALA A 68 -14.01 -0.26 -3.08
CA ALA A 68 -13.97 -1.57 -2.43
C ALA A 68 -14.43 -1.47 -0.97
N ARG A 69 -15.27 -2.44 -0.56
CA ARG A 69 -15.85 -2.55 0.78
C ARG A 69 -15.52 -3.90 1.40
N ASP A 70 -15.38 -3.89 2.73
CA ASP A 70 -14.99 -5.06 3.52
C ASP A 70 -13.69 -5.70 3.00
N VAL A 71 -12.63 -4.88 2.92
CA VAL A 71 -11.30 -5.32 2.46
C VAL A 71 -10.66 -6.26 3.48
N LEU A 72 -10.26 -7.45 3.02
CA LEU A 72 -9.62 -8.50 3.81
C LEU A 72 -8.11 -8.55 3.60
N GLY A 73 -7.62 -8.04 2.48
CA GLY A 73 -6.19 -7.97 2.22
C GLY A 73 -5.83 -7.19 0.98
N ILE A 74 -4.57 -6.76 0.93
CA ILE A 74 -4.00 -6.10 -0.24
C ILE A 74 -2.60 -6.65 -0.48
N ILE A 75 -2.30 -6.99 -1.73
CA ILE A 75 -0.95 -7.37 -2.19
C ILE A 75 -0.41 -6.22 -3.03
N TYR A 76 0.82 -5.83 -2.75
CA TYR A 76 1.55 -4.80 -3.49
C TYR A 76 2.92 -5.34 -3.90
N ASN A 77 3.22 -5.23 -5.18
CA ASN A 77 4.57 -5.37 -5.71
C ASN A 77 4.97 -4.07 -6.42
N SER A 78 6.23 -3.65 -6.29
CA SER A 78 6.77 -2.57 -7.12
C SER A 78 7.08 -3.08 -8.51
N LYS A 79 7.02 -2.19 -9.52
CA LYS A 79 7.43 -2.51 -10.90
C LYS A 79 8.90 -2.97 -10.98
N THR A 80 9.73 -2.50 -10.06
CA THR A 80 11.14 -2.88 -9.96
C THR A 80 11.38 -4.24 -9.29
N GLY A 81 10.35 -4.84 -8.68
CA GLY A 81 10.47 -6.09 -7.91
C GLY A 81 11.15 -5.96 -6.53
N ASN A 82 11.71 -4.80 -6.19
CA ASN A 82 12.47 -4.59 -4.94
C ASN A 82 11.61 -4.32 -3.70
N THR A 83 10.28 -4.24 -3.86
CA THR A 83 9.34 -4.12 -2.76
C THR A 83 8.18 -5.06 -3.01
N SER A 84 7.93 -5.97 -2.07
CA SER A 84 6.80 -6.89 -2.06
C SER A 84 6.18 -6.88 -0.67
N LEU A 85 4.96 -6.36 -0.57
CA LEU A 85 4.27 -6.14 0.70
C LEU A 85 2.86 -6.69 0.62
N LYS A 86 2.39 -7.25 1.72
CA LYS A 86 0.99 -7.63 1.91
C LYS A 86 0.45 -6.96 3.17
N TRP A 87 -0.75 -6.40 3.07
CA TRP A 87 -1.56 -6.04 4.22
C TRP A 87 -2.65 -7.09 4.40
N ARG A 88 -2.86 -7.54 5.64
CA ARG A 88 -3.94 -8.47 5.99
C ARG A 88 -4.72 -7.95 7.18
N GLN A 89 -6.04 -8.04 7.08
CA GLN A 89 -6.95 -7.67 8.16
C GLN A 89 -6.70 -8.53 9.39
N ILE A 90 -6.71 -7.88 10.56
CA ILE A 90 -6.78 -8.53 11.86
C ILE A 90 -8.16 -8.28 12.47
N ARG A 91 -8.62 -7.02 12.45
CA ARG A 91 -9.94 -6.63 12.97
C ARG A 91 -10.39 -5.30 12.38
N ARG A 92 -11.58 -5.24 11.77
CA ARG A 92 -12.13 -4.01 11.16
C ARG A 92 -11.10 -3.38 10.20
N MET A 93 -10.67 -2.14 10.45
CA MET A 93 -9.69 -1.43 9.62
C MET A 93 -8.25 -1.68 10.07
N GLU A 94 -8.04 -2.43 11.15
CA GLU A 94 -6.73 -2.78 11.66
C GLU A 94 -6.20 -4.05 10.99
N GLY A 95 -4.93 -4.01 10.63
CA GLY A 95 -4.25 -5.14 10.02
C GLY A 95 -2.76 -5.13 10.26
N LYS A 96 -2.06 -5.97 9.50
CA LYS A 96 -0.61 -6.10 9.58
C LYS A 96 0.00 -6.04 8.19
N VAL A 97 1.02 -5.20 8.04
CA VAL A 97 1.86 -5.16 6.85
C VAL A 97 3.05 -6.10 7.06
N THR A 98 3.28 -6.99 6.10
CA THR A 98 4.42 -7.89 6.10
C THR A 98 5.05 -7.97 4.71
N GLY A 99 6.35 -8.23 4.64
CA GLY A 99 7.07 -8.46 3.39
C GLY A 99 8.43 -7.79 3.37
N GLU A 100 8.91 -7.45 2.18
CA GLU A 100 10.20 -6.81 1.96
C GLU A 100 10.04 -5.46 1.28
N ALA A 101 10.75 -4.45 1.77
CA ALA A 101 10.76 -3.12 1.21
C ALA A 101 12.16 -2.69 0.80
N SER A 102 12.25 -2.02 -0.35
CA SER A 102 13.44 -1.24 -0.71
C SER A 102 13.57 -0.02 0.20
N THR A 103 14.79 0.53 0.31
CA THR A 103 15.06 1.75 1.08
C THR A 103 14.17 2.91 0.62
N ASN A 104 13.94 3.05 -0.70
CA ASN A 104 13.09 4.10 -1.26
C ASN A 104 11.63 3.97 -0.84
N SER A 105 11.14 2.72 -0.67
CA SER A 105 9.79 2.49 -0.17
C SER A 105 9.62 2.82 1.31
N LEU A 106 10.70 2.87 2.10
CA LEU A 106 10.61 3.23 3.53
C LEU A 106 10.09 4.65 3.73
N THR A 107 10.51 5.61 2.89
CA THR A 107 10.02 6.99 2.96
C THR A 107 8.51 7.05 2.73
N ASN A 108 8.02 6.40 1.67
CA ASN A 108 6.58 6.35 1.39
C ASN A 108 5.80 5.63 2.49
N LEU A 109 6.37 4.56 3.08
CA LEU A 109 5.75 3.84 4.19
C LEU A 109 5.65 4.70 5.45
N ALA A 110 6.69 5.50 5.76
CA ALA A 110 6.68 6.43 6.88
C ALA A 110 5.70 7.59 6.65
N GLU A 111 5.74 8.23 5.48
CA GLU A 111 4.81 9.31 5.12
C GLU A 111 3.34 8.88 5.12
N ALA A 112 3.08 7.62 4.72
CA ALA A 112 1.74 7.05 4.75
C ALA A 112 1.30 6.57 6.14
N GLY A 113 2.17 6.62 7.15
CA GLY A 113 1.89 6.17 8.51
C GLY A 113 1.83 4.65 8.67
N VAL A 114 2.46 3.88 7.77
CA VAL A 114 2.66 2.43 7.93
C VAL A 114 3.81 2.14 8.89
N LEU A 115 4.86 2.96 8.84
CA LEU A 115 6.00 2.88 9.76
C LEU A 115 5.99 4.08 10.70
N THR A 116 6.31 3.84 11.97
CA THR A 116 6.51 4.92 12.94
C THR A 116 7.89 5.54 12.78
N LEU A 117 8.06 6.78 13.26
CA LEU A 117 9.35 7.44 13.34
C LEU A 117 10.36 6.60 14.14
N ASP A 118 9.95 6.06 15.29
CA ASP A 118 10.77 5.13 16.09
C ASP A 118 11.27 3.92 15.29
N TRP A 119 10.44 3.36 14.40
CA TRP A 119 10.86 2.23 13.58
C TRP A 119 11.99 2.65 12.62
N VAL A 120 11.84 3.81 11.97
CA VAL A 120 12.82 4.35 11.03
C VAL A 120 14.13 4.69 11.74
N GLU A 121 14.07 5.36 12.89
CA GLU A 121 15.25 5.70 13.70
C GLU A 121 16.01 4.45 14.16
N ASN A 122 15.31 3.44 14.65
CA ASN A 122 15.92 2.18 15.06
C ASN A 122 16.57 1.44 13.89
N TYR A 123 15.98 1.51 12.70
CA TYR A 123 16.58 0.94 11.49
C TYR A 123 17.87 1.67 11.09
N LEU A 124 17.88 3.00 11.13
CA LEU A 124 19.07 3.81 10.82
C LEU A 124 20.21 3.57 11.82
N LYS A 125 19.92 3.47 13.12
CA LYS A 125 20.91 3.17 14.16
C LYS A 125 21.60 1.81 13.97
N LYS A 126 20.89 0.80 13.47
CA LYS A 126 21.46 -0.54 13.21
C LYS A 126 22.38 -0.59 11.98
N LYS A 127 22.39 0.45 11.16
CA LYS A 127 23.15 0.53 9.91
C LYS A 127 24.43 1.36 10.02
N ALA A 128 24.57 2.13 11.10
CA ALA A 128 25.76 2.89 11.46
C ALA A 128 26.73 2.01 12.26
#